data_AF-A0A2E6H1S4-F1
#
_entry.id   AF-A0A2E6H1S4-F1
#
_cell.length_a   1.000
_cell.length_b   1.000
_cell.length_c   1.000
_cell.angle_alpha   90.00
_cell.angle_beta   90.00
_cell.angle_gamma   90.00
#
_symmetry.space_group_name_H-M   'P 1'
#
loop_
_entity.id
_entity.type
_entity.pdbx_description
1 polymer ?
#
loop_
_entity_poly.entity_id
_entity_poly.type
_entity_poly.pdbx_seq_one_letter_code
_entity_poly.pdbx_strand_id
1 'polypeptide(L)'
;MIKTITEWDFVNAFDQMNRSENFSVAGRKALFDFFEEVSPEMELDPIAICCEFSEYEDINELKSDYPVPEDCEDDDDALNHFREETLVLELGNGGLIIQAY
;
A
#
# COMPACT_ATOMS: atom_id res chain seq x y z
N MET A 1 10.68 -19.28 3.93
CA MET A 1 11.50 -18.96 2.74
C MET A 1 12.98 -18.87 3.10
N ILE A 2 13.91 -19.30 2.24
CA ILE A 2 15.35 -19.55 2.58
C ILE A 2 16.25 -18.29 2.39
N LYS A 3 15.69 -17.11 2.13
CA LYS A 3 16.42 -15.83 2.16
C LYS A 3 15.67 -14.86 3.05
N THR A 4 16.33 -14.42 4.13
CA THR A 4 15.96 -13.22 4.86
C THR A 4 16.22 -12.04 3.93
N ILE A 5 15.20 -11.60 3.19
CA ILE A 5 15.28 -10.33 2.47
C ILE A 5 15.32 -9.21 3.50
N THR A 6 16.21 -8.25 3.31
CA THR A 6 16.22 -7.05 4.17
C THR A 6 15.22 -6.04 3.63
N GLU A 7 14.82 -5.06 4.45
CA GLU A 7 14.02 -3.90 3.99
C GLU A 7 14.65 -3.26 2.74
N TRP A 8 15.98 -3.15 2.71
CA TRP A 8 16.70 -2.59 1.56
C TRP A 8 16.55 -3.44 0.30
N ASP A 9 16.61 -4.77 0.42
CA ASP A 9 16.38 -5.68 -0.71
C ASP A 9 14.95 -5.54 -1.24
N PHE A 10 13.97 -5.43 -0.34
CA PHE A 10 12.57 -5.23 -0.69
C PHE A 10 12.36 -3.92 -1.46
N VAL A 11 12.81 -2.79 -0.89
CA VAL A 11 12.67 -1.46 -1.49
C VAL A 11 13.34 -1.42 -2.87
N ASN A 12 14.55 -1.97 -3.00
CA ASN A 12 15.33 -1.93 -4.24
C ASN A 12 14.78 -2.88 -5.32
N ALA A 13 14.03 -3.92 -4.96
CA ALA A 13 13.46 -4.85 -5.94
C ALA A 13 12.48 -4.17 -6.90
N PHE A 14 11.74 -3.16 -6.44
CA PHE A 14 10.83 -2.38 -7.30
C PHE A 14 11.59 -1.61 -8.37
N ASP A 15 12.75 -1.05 -8.03
CA ASP A 15 13.58 -0.33 -9.00
C ASP A 15 14.19 -1.31 -10.02
N GLN A 16 14.60 -2.50 -9.59
CA GLN A 16 15.10 -3.56 -10.47
C GLN A 16 14.05 -4.08 -11.46
N MET A 17 12.78 -4.02 -11.09
CA MET A 17 11.64 -4.42 -11.94
C MET A 17 11.01 -3.27 -12.71
N ASN A 18 11.63 -2.08 -12.71
CA ASN A 18 11.09 -0.87 -13.35
C ASN A 18 9.67 -0.51 -12.87
N ARG A 19 9.43 -0.70 -11.57
CA ARG A 19 8.19 -0.38 -10.83
C ARG A 19 8.42 0.72 -9.79
N SER A 20 9.45 1.53 -10.01
CA SER A 20 9.87 2.54 -9.05
C SER A 20 8.82 3.62 -8.79
N GLU A 21 7.97 3.89 -9.79
CA GLU A 21 6.96 4.94 -9.76
C GLU A 21 5.64 4.48 -9.14
N ASN A 22 5.47 3.18 -8.88
CA ASN A 22 4.23 2.64 -8.30
C ASN A 22 4.08 2.96 -6.80
N PHE A 23 5.20 3.08 -6.10
CA PHE A 23 5.23 3.31 -4.65
C PHE A 23 6.38 4.24 -4.29
N SER A 24 6.12 5.18 -3.39
CA SER A 24 7.15 5.96 -2.73
C SER A 24 8.03 5.06 -1.87
N VAL A 25 9.20 5.57 -1.47
CA VAL A 25 10.09 4.84 -0.55
C VAL A 25 9.40 4.61 0.80
N ALA A 26 8.55 5.53 1.25
CA ALA A 26 7.76 5.36 2.48
C ALA A 26 6.72 4.25 2.30
N GLY A 27 6.04 4.23 1.15
CA GLY A 27 5.08 3.19 0.81
C GLY A 27 5.69 1.79 0.76
N ARG A 28 6.85 1.63 0.09
CA ARG A 28 7.56 0.34 0.04
C ARG A 28 8.01 -0.14 1.42
N LYS A 29 8.40 0.76 2.33
CA LYS A 29 8.73 0.39 3.72
C LYS A 29 7.49 -0.06 4.48
N ALA A 30 6.37 0.64 4.34
CA ALA A 30 5.11 0.25 4.97
C ALA A 30 4.62 -1.12 4.49
N LEU A 31 4.74 -1.42 3.18
CA LEU A 31 4.46 -2.74 2.63
C LEU A 31 5.40 -3.81 3.19
N PHE A 32 6.70 -3.52 3.31
CA PHE A 32 7.66 -4.45 3.92
C PHE A 32 7.27 -4.78 5.37
N ASP A 33 6.99 -3.76 6.18
CA ASP A 33 6.57 -3.94 7.57
C ASP A 33 5.27 -4.76 7.67
N PHE A 34 4.28 -4.46 6.83
CA PHE A 34 3.03 -5.22 6.75
C PHE A 34 3.29 -6.70 6.41
N PHE A 35 4.09 -6.96 5.38
CA PHE A 35 4.37 -8.33 4.94
C PHE A 35 5.20 -9.12 5.95
N GLU A 36 6.15 -8.50 6.65
CA GLU A 36 6.88 -9.14 7.74
C GLU A 36 5.95 -9.57 8.89
N GLU A 37 4.87 -8.83 9.14
CA GLU A 37 3.89 -9.19 10.17
C GLU A 37 2.94 -10.30 9.73
N VAL A 38 2.42 -10.25 8.49
CA VAL A 38 1.36 -11.17 8.05
C VAL A 38 1.88 -12.39 7.30
N SER A 39 3.03 -12.27 6.62
CA SER A 39 3.60 -13.32 5.77
C SER A 39 5.13 -13.16 5.62
N PRO A 40 5.92 -13.31 6.70
CA PRO A 40 7.38 -13.15 6.65
C PRO A 40 8.07 -14.22 5.78
N GLU A 41 7.33 -15.27 5.43
CA GLU A 41 7.76 -16.31 4.49
C GLU A 41 7.13 -16.13 3.11
N MET A 42 6.83 -14.91 2.67
CA MET A 42 6.34 -14.62 1.31
C MET A 42 7.46 -14.41 0.28
N GLU A 43 7.17 -14.72 -0.98
CA GLU A 43 8.13 -14.54 -2.07
C GLU A 43 7.96 -13.13 -2.61
N LEU A 44 9.07 -12.40 -2.70
CA LEU A 44 9.04 -11.03 -3.20
C LEU A 44 8.79 -11.03 -4.71
N ASP A 45 7.57 -10.66 -5.08
CA ASP A 45 7.16 -10.38 -6.45
C ASP A 45 6.66 -8.93 -6.56
N PRO A 46 7.52 -7.97 -6.95
CA PRO A 46 7.11 -6.57 -7.11
C PRO A 46 5.99 -6.39 -8.13
N ILE A 47 5.87 -7.24 -9.15
CA ILE A 47 4.82 -7.12 -10.16
C ILE A 47 3.47 -7.50 -9.55
N ALA A 48 3.41 -8.60 -8.80
CA ALA A 48 2.20 -9.01 -8.09
C ALA A 48 1.76 -7.94 -7.09
N ILE A 49 2.70 -7.42 -6.29
CA ILE A 49 2.42 -6.36 -5.31
C ILE A 49 1.90 -5.10 -6.01
N CYS A 50 2.47 -4.68 -7.13
CA CYS A 50 1.96 -3.54 -7.92
C CYS A 50 0.60 -3.79 -8.58
N CYS A 51 0.15 -5.04 -8.71
CA CYS A 51 -1.18 -5.36 -9.20
C CYS A 51 -2.22 -5.40 -8.06
N GLU A 52 -1.78 -5.74 -6.85
CA GLU A 52 -2.65 -5.89 -5.68
C GLU A 52 -2.76 -4.61 -4.85
N PHE A 53 -1.75 -3.75 -4.87
CA PHE A 53 -1.70 -2.54 -4.05
C PHE A 53 -1.48 -1.29 -4.88
N SER A 54 -2.05 -0.18 -4.41
CA SER A 54 -1.88 1.16 -4.98
C SER A 54 -1.59 2.16 -3.88
N GLU A 55 -0.69 3.12 -4.15
CA GLU A 55 -0.41 4.25 -3.26
C GLU A 55 -1.11 5.52 -3.76
N TYR A 56 -1.66 6.27 -2.82
CA TYR A 56 -2.34 7.54 -2.99
C TYR A 56 -1.66 8.60 -2.12
N GLU A 57 -1.56 9.84 -2.60
CA GLU A 57 -1.00 10.99 -1.90
C GLU A 57 -1.82 11.33 -0.65
N ASP A 58 -3.14 11.20 -0.73
CA ASP A 58 -4.08 11.42 0.36
C ASP A 58 -5.46 10.79 0.09
N ILE A 59 -6.38 10.95 1.03
CA ILE A 59 -7.77 10.45 0.96
C ILE A 59 -8.58 11.07 -0.18
N ASN A 60 -8.27 12.30 -0.62
CA ASN A 60 -8.98 12.95 -1.73
C ASN A 60 -8.60 12.32 -3.06
N GLU A 61 -7.32 11.97 -3.26
CA GLU A 61 -6.89 11.22 -4.44
C GLU A 61 -7.58 9.86 -4.48
N LEU A 62 -7.63 9.15 -3.34
CA LEU A 62 -8.31 7.86 -3.24
C LEU A 62 -9.81 7.95 -3.58
N LYS A 63 -10.51 8.97 -3.06
CA LYS A 63 -11.93 9.26 -3.36
C LYS A 63 -12.19 9.56 -4.83
N SER A 64 -11.16 9.93 -5.58
CA SER A 64 -11.26 10.22 -7.00
C SER A 64 -11.33 8.96 -7.86
N ASP A 65 -10.75 7.85 -7.37
CA ASP A 65 -10.76 6.54 -8.01
C ASP A 65 -11.89 5.64 -7.48
N TYR A 66 -12.17 5.71 -6.18
CA TYR A 66 -13.17 4.88 -5.51
C TYR A 66 -14.29 5.73 -4.90
N PRO A 67 -15.56 5.50 -5.30
CA PRO A 67 -16.68 6.25 -4.77
C PRO A 67 -16.88 5.93 -3.28
N VAL A 68 -17.09 6.97 -2.49
CA VAL A 68 -17.43 6.85 -1.07
C VAL A 68 -18.94 7.01 -0.90
N PRO A 69 -19.57 6.29 0.04
CA PRO A 69 -20.99 6.44 0.35
C PRO A 69 -21.40 7.89 0.66
N GLU A 70 -22.63 8.26 0.28
CA GLU A 70 -23.15 9.64 0.49
C GLU A 70 -23.34 9.99 1.98
N ASP A 71 -23.35 8.99 2.87
CA ASP A 71 -23.46 9.15 4.32
C ASP A 71 -22.13 9.39 5.04
N CYS A 72 -20.99 9.34 4.33
CA CYS A 72 -19.72 9.79 4.88
C CYS A 72 -19.69 11.34 4.91
N GLU A 73 -19.66 11.93 6.11
CA GLU A 73 -19.76 13.38 6.28
C GLU A 73 -18.40 14.08 6.14
N ASP A 74 -17.30 13.38 6.42
CA ASP A 74 -15.94 13.88 6.35
C ASP A 74 -14.92 12.84 5.85
N ASP A 75 -13.64 13.21 5.90
CA ASP A 75 -12.53 12.36 5.47
C ASP A 75 -12.25 11.21 6.45
N ASP A 76 -12.58 11.37 7.74
CA ASP A 76 -12.44 10.30 8.73
C ASP A 76 -13.50 9.21 8.49
N ASP A 77 -14.74 9.59 8.17
CA ASP A 77 -15.80 8.65 7.76
C ASP A 77 -15.42 7.90 6.48
N ALA A 78 -14.92 8.62 5.48
CA ALA A 78 -14.45 8.02 4.23
C ALA A 78 -13.30 7.03 4.47
N LEU A 79 -12.33 7.39 5.30
CA LEU A 79 -11.21 6.52 5.65
C LEU A 79 -11.67 5.28 6.42
N ASN A 80 -12.64 5.42 7.32
CA ASN A 80 -13.23 4.29 8.03
C ASN A 80 -13.96 3.34 7.06
N HIS A 81 -14.70 3.87 6.10
CA HIS A 81 -15.33 3.05 5.06
C HIS A 81 -14.30 2.21 4.29
N PHE A 82 -13.18 2.81 3.85
CA PHE A 82 -12.13 2.06 3.17
C PHE A 82 -11.48 1.01 4.06
N ARG A 83 -11.28 1.28 5.37
CA ARG A 83 -10.75 0.29 6.32
C ARG A 83 -11.68 -0.91 6.53
N GLU A 84 -12.99 -0.76 6.32
CA GLU A 84 -13.97 -1.85 6.40
C GLU A 84 -14.00 -2.71 5.14
N GLU A 85 -13.75 -2.10 3.97
CA GLU A 85 -13.83 -2.77 2.66
C GLU A 85 -12.47 -3.36 2.21
N THR A 86 -11.35 -2.75 2.61
CA THR A 86 -10.01 -3.15 2.16
C THR A 86 -8.92 -2.91 3.22
N LEU A 87 -7.72 -3.43 2.96
CA LEU A 87 -6.53 -3.06 3.74
C LEU A 87 -6.18 -1.60 3.43
N VAL A 88 -5.98 -0.80 4.49
CA VAL A 88 -5.47 0.57 4.38
C VAL A 88 -4.22 0.70 5.26
N LEU A 89 -3.10 1.08 4.65
CA LEU A 89 -1.86 1.44 5.35
C LEU A 89 -1.67 2.95 5.27
N GLU A 90 -1.66 3.62 6.43
CA GLU A 90 -1.43 5.06 6.53
C GLU A 90 0.07 5.35 6.66
N LEU A 91 0.57 6.21 5.77
CA LEU A 91 1.94 6.65 5.76
C LEU A 91 2.09 7.93 6.61
N GLY A 92 3.24 8.11 7.27
CA GLY A 92 3.48 9.26 8.16
C GLY A 92 3.44 10.64 7.48
N ASN A 93 3.37 10.69 6.15
CA ASN A 93 3.21 11.90 5.34
C ASN A 93 1.74 12.17 4.93
N GLY A 94 0.78 11.34 5.34
CA GLY A 94 -0.63 11.42 4.93
C GLY A 94 -1.00 10.57 3.71
N GLY A 95 -0.01 9.94 3.06
CA GLY A 95 -0.26 9.00 1.96
C GLY A 95 -0.93 7.73 2.44
N LEU A 96 -1.63 7.06 1.53
CA LEU A 96 -2.39 5.84 1.80
C LEU A 96 -1.95 4.75 0.84
N ILE A 97 -1.75 3.53 1.32
CA ILE A 97 -1.71 2.35 0.48
C ILE A 97 -2.97 1.55 0.71
N ILE A 98 -3.67 1.22 -0.37
CA ILE A 98 -4.81 0.30 -0.30
C ILE A 98 -4.56 -0.97 -1.09
N GLN A 99 -5.18 -2.06 -0.66
CA GLN A 99 -5.31 -3.23 -1.51
C GLN A 99 -6.41 -2.95 -2.54
N ALA A 100 -6.03 -2.90 -3.82
CA ALA A 100 -6.93 -2.63 -4.92
C ALA A 100 -8.00 -3.73 -5.03
N TYR A 101 -9.26 -3.29 -5.18
CA TYR A 101 -10.44 -4.11 -5.39
C TYR A 101 -10.90 -4.08 -6.85
#